data_AF-A0AAF3E9U0-F1
#
_entry.id   AF-A0AAF3E9U0-F1
#
_cell.length_a   1.000
_cell.length_b   1.000
_cell.length_c   1.000
_cell.angle_alpha   90.00
_cell.angle_beta   90.00
_cell.angle_gamma   90.00
#
_symmetry.space_group_name_H-M   'P 1'
#
loop_
_entity.id
_entity.type
_entity.pdbx_description
1 polymer ?
#
loop_
_entity_poly.entity_id
_entity_poly.type
_entity_poly.pdbx_seq_one_letter_code
_entity_poly.pdbx_strand_id
1 'polypeptide(L)'
;MLAEISAIFLLLRISDAATPEVLSCLRLEKSPLESPHSRVVHVEEDRPAYLHCSVPENTNHMVAWSRASDAALLIAGTETFTSDSRFQISIREADYVLIIRQSLPKDSGCYLCEVNTEPDSIIVPVYLNVSRKEPIVPQLMPKKPGKLLANMHGNEVVLNCTFSLDGGGGDEEVHWQKDDKIIDLNNTQKYVWKVKREAGILVHEVVIRGASDADDGEYACVRGRQKATQIVHVNLKAEAQTSRSFERRLTQAISFVSLGFLFV
;
A
#
# COMPACT_ATOMS: atom_id res chain seq x y z
N MET A 1 30.14 35.40 -25.08
CA MET A 1 30.16 35.39 -23.61
C MET A 1 28.77 35.38 -22.95
N LEU A 2 27.67 35.24 -23.70
CA LEU A 2 26.31 35.05 -23.14
C LEU A 2 25.73 33.65 -23.41
N ALA A 3 26.28 32.91 -24.38
CA ALA A 3 25.85 31.54 -24.71
C ALA A 3 26.29 30.49 -23.67
N GLU A 4 27.46 30.66 -23.04
CA GLU A 4 27.94 29.73 -22.00
C GLU A 4 27.18 29.86 -20.67
N ILE A 5 26.61 31.04 -20.39
CA ILE A 5 25.86 31.29 -19.16
C ILE A 5 24.50 30.56 -19.20
N SER A 6 23.89 30.41 -20.39
CA SER A 6 22.61 29.70 -20.55
C SER A 6 22.73 28.19 -20.24
N ALA A 7 23.84 27.56 -20.64
CA ALA A 7 24.11 26.14 -20.31
C ALA A 7 24.36 25.93 -18.82
N ILE A 8 25.03 26.87 -18.15
CA ILE A 8 25.28 26.83 -16.71
C ILE A 8 23.98 27.02 -15.90
N PHE A 9 23.05 27.86 -16.37
CA PHE A 9 21.72 27.99 -15.75
C PHE A 9 20.82 26.78 -15.98
N LEU A 10 20.95 26.07 -17.11
CA LEU A 10 20.27 24.79 -17.32
C LEU A 10 20.79 23.72 -16.34
N LEU A 11 22.11 23.70 -16.09
CA LEU A 11 22.72 22.78 -15.12
C LEU A 11 22.38 23.13 -13.67
N LEU A 12 22.21 24.42 -13.33
CA LEU A 12 21.88 24.87 -11.96
C LEU A 12 20.39 24.77 -11.59
N ARG A 13 19.49 24.51 -12.55
CA ARG A 13 18.08 24.15 -12.27
C ARG A 13 17.84 22.65 -12.16
N ILE A 14 18.86 21.83 -12.39
CA ILE A 14 18.81 20.40 -12.11
C ILE A 14 19.27 20.23 -10.67
N SER A 15 18.29 20.29 -9.77
CA SER A 15 18.39 20.04 -8.33
C SER A 15 19.46 19.01 -7.95
N ASP A 16 20.06 19.22 -6.77
CA ASP A 16 20.79 18.24 -5.93
C ASP A 16 20.02 16.91 -5.62
N ALA A 17 19.03 16.53 -6.44
CA ALA A 17 18.10 15.43 -6.24
C ALA A 17 17.84 14.55 -7.49
N ALA A 18 18.52 14.76 -8.63
CA ALA A 18 18.35 13.91 -9.81
C ALA A 18 19.32 12.71 -9.78
N THR A 19 18.80 11.48 -9.93
CA THR A 19 19.64 10.27 -9.96
C THR A 19 20.53 10.24 -11.22
N PRO A 20 21.67 9.50 -11.21
CA PRO A 20 22.53 9.39 -12.40
C PRO A 20 21.81 8.88 -13.64
N GLU A 21 20.81 8.01 -13.48
CA GLU A 21 19.97 7.48 -14.57
C GLU A 21 19.10 8.56 -15.20
N VAL A 22 18.46 9.40 -14.38
CA VAL A 22 17.69 10.56 -14.85
C VAL A 22 18.60 11.51 -15.61
N LEU A 23 19.76 11.86 -15.04
CA LEU A 23 20.73 12.73 -15.72
C LEU A 23 21.22 12.13 -17.05
N SER A 24 21.45 10.82 -17.10
CA SER A 24 21.85 10.12 -18.33
C SER A 24 20.77 10.23 -19.40
N CYS A 25 19.51 10.03 -19.05
CA CYS A 25 18.37 10.18 -19.94
C CYS A 25 18.25 11.60 -20.49
N LEU A 26 18.29 12.60 -19.60
CA LEU A 26 18.11 14.01 -20.00
C LEU A 26 19.25 14.52 -20.90
N ARG A 27 20.46 13.96 -20.80
CA ARG A 27 21.58 14.28 -21.70
C ARG A 27 21.36 13.84 -23.15
N LEU A 28 20.35 13.00 -23.43
CA LEU A 28 20.01 12.60 -24.79
C LEU A 28 19.23 13.68 -25.56
N GLU A 29 18.88 14.79 -24.90
CA GLU A 29 18.13 15.89 -25.52
C GLU A 29 18.91 16.50 -26.69
N LYS A 30 18.27 16.50 -27.85
CA LYS A 30 18.68 17.20 -29.05
C LYS A 30 17.51 18.07 -29.50
N SER A 31 17.11 18.99 -28.66
CA SER A 31 15.99 19.89 -28.89
C SER A 31 16.38 21.32 -28.52
N PRO A 32 16.12 22.31 -29.39
CA PRO A 32 16.19 23.71 -29.01
C PRO A 32 14.91 24.19 -28.31
N LEU A 33 13.89 23.33 -28.21
CA LEU A 33 12.55 23.68 -27.73
C LEU A 33 12.41 23.46 -26.23
N GLU A 34 12.07 24.54 -25.53
CA GLU A 34 11.62 24.47 -24.14
C GLU A 34 10.18 23.94 -24.10
N SER A 35 9.95 22.88 -23.32
CA SER A 35 8.61 22.29 -23.17
C SER A 35 7.99 22.74 -21.86
N PRO A 36 6.67 23.04 -21.84
CA PRO A 36 5.96 23.33 -20.59
C PRO A 36 5.76 22.08 -19.71
N HIS A 37 5.99 20.88 -20.25
CA HIS A 37 5.82 19.63 -19.54
C HIS A 37 7.12 19.14 -18.90
N SER A 38 7.00 18.51 -17.72
CA SER A 38 8.14 17.91 -17.02
C SER A 38 8.79 16.79 -17.86
N ARG A 39 10.12 16.80 -17.94
CA ARG A 39 10.91 15.70 -18.53
C ARG A 39 11.07 14.51 -17.58
N VAL A 40 10.65 14.64 -16.32
CA VAL A 40 10.67 13.56 -15.33
C VAL A 40 9.25 13.34 -14.83
N VAL A 41 8.71 12.15 -15.07
CA VAL A 41 7.33 11.77 -14.75
C VAL A 41 7.35 10.72 -13.64
N HIS A 42 6.64 10.96 -12.56
CA HIS A 42 6.50 10.03 -11.44
C HIS A 42 5.09 9.46 -11.41
N VAL A 43 4.98 8.13 -11.35
CA VAL A 43 3.71 7.41 -11.39
C VAL A 43 3.76 6.26 -10.40
N GLU A 44 2.66 5.97 -9.71
CA GLU A 44 2.54 4.77 -8.90
C GLU A 44 2.15 3.57 -9.79
N GLU A 45 2.62 2.37 -9.46
CA GLU A 45 2.22 1.12 -10.10
C GLU A 45 0.68 1.02 -10.30
N ASP A 46 0.27 0.41 -11.43
CA ASP A 46 -1.10 0.30 -11.93
C ASP A 46 -1.78 1.63 -12.36
N ARG A 47 -1.17 2.80 -12.10
CA ARG A 47 -1.68 4.08 -12.58
C ARG A 47 -1.26 4.34 -14.02
N PRO A 48 -2.07 5.09 -14.80
CA PRO A 48 -1.68 5.48 -16.15
C PRO A 48 -0.56 6.51 -16.13
N ALA A 49 0.47 6.32 -16.95
CA ALA A 49 1.52 7.31 -17.22
C ALA A 49 1.23 8.07 -18.52
N TYR A 50 1.55 9.37 -18.52
CA TYR A 50 1.40 10.27 -19.67
C TYR A 50 2.74 10.95 -19.92
N LEU A 51 3.40 10.61 -21.03
CA LEU A 51 4.66 11.23 -21.44
C LEU A 51 4.37 12.19 -22.59
N HIS A 52 4.55 13.48 -22.33
CA HIS A 52 4.22 14.55 -23.27
C HIS A 52 5.39 14.86 -24.20
N CYS A 53 5.06 15.14 -25.46
CA CYS A 53 6.02 15.62 -26.43
C CYS A 53 5.35 16.66 -27.33
N SER A 54 5.59 17.93 -27.00
CA SER A 54 5.08 19.06 -27.76
C SER A 54 6.04 19.40 -28.90
N VAL A 55 5.49 19.49 -30.11
CA VAL A 55 6.20 19.75 -31.36
C VAL A 55 5.88 21.18 -31.83
N PRO A 56 6.75 21.86 -32.59
CA PRO A 56 6.42 23.17 -33.15
C PRO A 56 5.18 23.12 -34.04
N GLU A 57 4.29 24.11 -33.87
CA GLU A 57 3.08 24.25 -34.66
C GLU A 57 3.37 24.41 -36.17
N ASN A 58 2.40 24.04 -37.02
CA ASN A 58 2.43 24.17 -38.49
C ASN A 58 3.48 23.34 -39.22
N THR A 59 3.81 22.17 -38.67
CA THR A 59 4.73 21.25 -39.29
C THR A 59 4.09 19.88 -39.54
N ASN A 60 4.31 19.31 -40.72
CA ASN A 60 3.82 17.96 -41.07
C ASN A 60 4.82 16.89 -40.59
N HIS A 61 5.36 17.08 -39.37
CA HIS A 61 6.38 16.21 -38.82
C HIS A 61 5.75 14.94 -38.26
N MET A 62 6.38 13.81 -38.58
CA MET A 62 6.17 12.52 -37.96
C MET A 62 6.91 12.48 -36.62
N VAL A 63 6.18 12.04 -35.59
CA VAL A 63 6.71 11.81 -34.25
C VAL A 63 6.80 10.31 -34.00
N ALA A 64 7.93 9.86 -33.49
CA ALA A 64 8.13 8.50 -33.04
C ALA A 64 8.47 8.47 -31.55
N TRP A 65 7.93 7.48 -30.84
CA TRP A 65 8.29 7.17 -29.47
C TRP A 65 9.09 5.88 -29.45
N SER A 66 10.30 5.94 -28.89
CA SER A 66 11.18 4.79 -28.70
C SER A 66 11.60 4.61 -27.25
N ARG A 67 11.88 3.38 -26.84
CA ARG A 67 12.43 3.07 -25.51
C ARG A 67 13.95 3.03 -25.60
N ALA A 68 14.64 3.83 -24.78
CA ALA A 68 16.08 3.97 -24.90
C ALA A 68 16.87 2.71 -24.47
N SER A 69 16.31 1.88 -23.59
CA SER A 69 17.00 0.71 -23.03
C SER A 69 17.33 -0.38 -24.06
N ASP A 70 16.47 -0.53 -25.07
CA ASP A 70 16.53 -1.57 -26.09
C ASP A 70 16.40 -1.00 -27.52
N ALA A 71 16.31 0.33 -27.64
CA ALA A 71 16.03 1.05 -28.89
C ALA A 71 14.75 0.56 -29.60
N ALA A 72 13.79 0.00 -28.87
CA ALA A 72 12.55 -0.48 -29.46
C ALA A 72 11.65 0.69 -29.87
N LEU A 73 11.24 0.71 -31.14
CA LEU A 73 10.19 1.60 -31.62
C LEU A 73 8.86 1.16 -31.00
N LEU A 74 8.21 2.05 -30.26
CA LEU A 74 6.94 1.77 -29.60
C LEU A 74 5.77 2.20 -30.50
N ILE A 75 5.82 3.44 -30.97
CA ILE A 75 4.78 4.07 -31.79
C ILE A 75 5.44 5.05 -32.77
N ALA A 76 4.99 5.10 -34.02
CA ALA A 76 5.35 6.14 -34.98
C ALA A 76 4.08 6.72 -35.62
N GLY A 77 3.89 8.03 -35.49
CA GLY A 77 2.64 8.70 -35.87
C GLY A 77 1.46 8.11 -35.11
N THR A 78 0.58 7.41 -35.84
CA THR A 78 -0.58 6.70 -35.29
C THR A 78 -0.41 5.17 -35.27
N GLU A 79 0.71 4.65 -35.77
CA GLU A 79 0.98 3.22 -35.85
C GLU A 79 1.73 2.72 -34.61
N THR A 80 1.33 1.56 -34.09
CA THR A 80 1.94 0.93 -32.91
C THR A 80 2.80 -0.26 -33.31
N PHE A 81 4.03 -0.32 -32.80
CA PHE A 81 5.04 -1.34 -33.14
C PHE A 81 5.37 -2.27 -31.97
N THR A 82 4.93 -1.95 -30.76
CA THR A 82 5.03 -2.85 -29.60
C THR A 82 3.85 -3.83 -29.55
N SER A 83 4.11 -5.06 -29.10
CA SER A 83 3.06 -6.05 -28.81
C SER A 83 2.33 -5.79 -27.49
N ASP A 84 2.83 -4.86 -26.67
CA ASP A 84 2.23 -4.50 -25.39
C ASP A 84 1.06 -3.51 -25.59
N SER A 85 -0.17 -4.02 -25.48
CA SER A 85 -1.40 -3.26 -25.72
C SER A 85 -1.65 -2.13 -24.71
N ARG A 86 -0.85 -2.02 -23.64
CA ARG A 86 -0.96 -0.92 -22.66
C ARG A 86 -0.45 0.41 -23.22
N PHE A 87 0.44 0.36 -24.21
CA PHE A 87 1.03 1.53 -24.86
C PHE A 87 0.07 2.10 -25.91
N GLN A 88 -0.19 3.40 -25.83
CA GLN A 88 -1.10 4.10 -26.74
C GLN A 88 -0.60 5.50 -27.03
N ILE A 89 -1.11 6.11 -28.09
CA ILE A 89 -0.82 7.50 -28.45
C ILE A 89 -2.09 8.33 -28.40
N SER A 90 -1.99 9.52 -27.82
CA SER A 90 -3.01 10.56 -27.93
C SER A 90 -2.37 11.79 -28.52
N ILE A 91 -2.90 12.26 -29.65
CA ILE A 91 -2.42 13.46 -30.34
C ILE A 91 -3.45 14.56 -30.09
N ARG A 92 -3.03 15.65 -29.46
CA ARG A 92 -3.86 16.85 -29.24
C ARG A 92 -3.10 18.05 -29.75
N GLU A 93 -3.62 18.67 -30.81
CA GLU A 93 -2.95 19.80 -31.47
C GLU A 93 -1.52 19.41 -31.88
N ALA A 94 -0.49 20.00 -31.25
CA ALA A 94 0.91 19.67 -31.49
C ALA A 94 1.55 18.84 -30.35
N ASP A 95 0.76 18.28 -29.44
CA ASP A 95 1.22 17.46 -28.32
C ASP A 95 0.94 15.96 -28.55
N TYR A 96 2.03 15.19 -28.61
CA TYR A 96 2.04 13.76 -28.89
C TYR A 96 2.31 12.97 -27.61
N VAL A 97 1.23 12.54 -26.95
CA VAL A 97 1.30 11.96 -25.61
C VAL A 97 1.35 10.43 -25.68
N LEU A 98 2.48 9.85 -25.30
CA LEU A 98 2.59 8.41 -25.08
C LEU A 98 1.89 8.06 -23.76
N ILE A 99 0.92 7.15 -23.81
CA ILE A 99 0.13 6.70 -22.67
C ILE A 99 0.49 5.26 -22.36
N ILE A 100 0.80 4.98 -21.09
CA ILE A 100 0.95 3.61 -20.57
C ILE A 100 -0.19 3.39 -19.59
N ARG A 101 -1.23 2.64 -19.98
CA ARG A 101 -2.51 2.58 -19.22
C ARG A 101 -2.37 2.02 -17.79
N GLN A 102 -1.48 1.05 -17.59
CA GLN A 102 -1.25 0.37 -16.31
C GLN A 102 0.24 0.23 -16.11
N SER A 103 0.86 1.23 -15.49
CA SER A 103 2.32 1.30 -15.38
C SER A 103 2.85 0.26 -14.39
N LEU A 104 3.93 -0.41 -14.75
CA LEU A 104 4.63 -1.38 -13.90
C LEU A 104 6.02 -0.84 -13.54
N PRO A 105 6.62 -1.24 -12.41
CA PRO A 105 7.95 -0.80 -12.02
C PRO A 105 9.00 -1.01 -13.12
N LYS A 106 8.86 -2.08 -13.91
CA LYS A 106 9.73 -2.41 -15.06
C LYS A 106 9.61 -1.45 -16.25
N ASP A 107 8.54 -0.66 -16.32
CA ASP A 107 8.36 0.35 -17.36
C ASP A 107 9.16 1.63 -17.05
N SER A 108 9.72 1.75 -15.85
CA SER A 108 10.61 2.87 -15.49
C SER A 108 11.82 2.91 -16.42
N GLY A 109 12.20 4.11 -16.83
CA GLY A 109 13.33 4.32 -17.72
C GLY A 109 13.14 5.50 -18.65
N CYS A 110 14.06 5.63 -19.59
CA CYS A 110 14.09 6.72 -20.55
C CYS A 110 13.31 6.37 -21.82
N TYR A 111 12.41 7.26 -22.20
CA TYR A 111 11.64 7.22 -23.44
C TYR A 111 12.04 8.42 -24.29
N LEU A 112 12.21 8.21 -25.59
CA LEU A 112 12.61 9.26 -26.52
C LEU A 112 11.45 9.56 -27.45
N CYS A 113 11.09 10.84 -27.51
CA CYS A 113 10.27 11.37 -28.58
C CYS A 113 11.18 11.92 -29.67
N GLU A 114 11.09 11.36 -30.86
CA GLU A 114 11.91 11.68 -32.01
C GLU A 114 11.02 12.33 -33.07
N VAL A 115 11.33 13.57 -33.44
CA VAL A 115 10.57 14.35 -34.42
C VAL A 115 11.42 14.49 -35.67
N ASN A 116 10.86 14.15 -36.84
CA ASN A 116 11.55 14.23 -38.12
C ASN A 116 11.64 15.67 -38.66
N THR A 117 12.42 16.52 -37.99
CA THR A 117 12.74 17.86 -38.45
C THR A 117 13.92 17.85 -39.44
N GLU A 118 13.93 18.76 -40.42
CA GLU A 118 15.09 19.01 -41.29
C GLU A 118 15.84 20.27 -40.80
N PRO A 119 17.19 20.29 -40.80
CA PRO A 119 18.12 19.27 -41.27
C PRO A 119 18.44 18.15 -40.27
N ASP A 120 18.18 18.38 -38.97
CA ASP A 120 18.46 17.43 -37.88
C ASP A 120 17.16 17.06 -37.17
N SER A 121 17.00 15.80 -36.80
CA SER A 121 15.87 15.32 -35.99
C SER A 121 15.92 15.87 -34.57
N ILE A 122 14.80 16.37 -34.06
CA ILE A 122 14.65 16.75 -32.66
C ILE A 122 14.48 15.49 -31.81
N ILE A 123 15.26 15.39 -30.72
CA ILE A 123 15.13 14.31 -29.72
C ILE A 123 14.76 14.92 -28.38
N VAL A 124 13.65 14.45 -27.82
CA VAL A 124 13.10 14.87 -26.53
C VAL A 124 13.05 13.67 -25.58
N PRO A 125 13.98 13.58 -24.62
CA PRO A 125 13.95 12.51 -23.62
C PRO A 125 12.95 12.80 -22.51
N VAL A 126 12.21 11.77 -22.11
CA VAL A 126 11.34 11.80 -20.93
C VAL A 126 11.66 10.59 -20.07
N TYR A 127 12.02 10.83 -18.81
CA TYR A 127 12.28 9.79 -17.84
C TYR A 127 10.99 9.45 -17.07
N LEU A 128 10.58 8.19 -17.12
CA LEU A 128 9.48 7.67 -16.30
C LEU A 128 10.04 6.96 -15.06
N ASN A 129 9.55 7.34 -13.89
CA ASN A 129 9.79 6.64 -12.65
C ASN A 129 8.47 6.05 -12.12
N VAL A 130 8.35 4.72 -12.16
CA VAL A 130 7.21 3.99 -11.64
C VAL A 130 7.55 3.44 -10.26
N SER A 131 6.99 4.05 -9.21
CA SER A 131 7.16 3.55 -7.85
C SER A 131 6.26 2.35 -7.61
N ARG A 132 6.82 1.28 -7.02
CA ARG A 132 6.01 0.17 -6.51
C ARG A 132 4.95 0.69 -5.57
N LYS A 133 3.76 0.10 -5.66
CA LYS A 133 2.73 0.33 -4.64
C LYS A 133 3.27 -0.20 -3.31
N GLU A 134 3.44 0.67 -2.33
CA GLU A 134 3.93 0.26 -1.03
C GLU A 134 2.93 -0.74 -0.42
N PRO A 135 3.39 -1.94 0.01
CA PRO A 135 2.50 -2.87 0.69
C PRO A 135 1.90 -2.16 1.90
N ILE A 136 0.59 -2.34 2.12
CA ILE A 136 -0.09 -1.88 3.33
C ILE A 136 0.45 -2.73 4.48
N VAL A 137 1.63 -2.38 5.01
CA VAL A 137 2.11 -2.90 6.28
C VAL A 137 1.43 -2.03 7.33
N PRO A 138 0.58 -2.60 8.19
CA PRO A 138 -0.03 -1.81 9.23
C PRO A 138 1.05 -1.25 10.14
N GLN A 139 1.20 0.08 10.18
CA GLN A 139 2.10 0.74 11.10
C GLN A 139 1.57 0.51 12.52
N LEU A 140 2.35 -0.20 13.33
CA LEU A 140 2.09 -0.40 14.74
C LEU A 140 2.16 0.97 15.42
N MET A 141 1.06 1.45 15.99
CA MET A 141 1.02 2.79 16.58
C MET A 141 2.03 2.92 17.73
N PRO A 142 2.76 4.04 17.88
CA PRO A 142 3.83 4.20 18.88
C PRO A 142 3.36 4.34 20.33
N LYS A 143 2.10 4.08 20.66
CA LYS A 143 1.64 4.06 22.05
C LYS A 143 1.74 2.63 22.55
N LYS A 144 2.69 2.42 23.48
CA LYS A 144 2.96 1.19 24.25
C LYS A 144 1.76 0.23 24.17
N PRO A 145 1.92 -1.04 23.73
CA PRO A 145 0.87 -2.03 23.87
C PRO A 145 0.53 -2.08 25.36
N GLY A 146 -0.59 -1.46 25.72
CA GLY A 146 -1.11 -1.55 27.06
C GLY A 146 -1.35 -3.02 27.25
N LYS A 147 -0.60 -3.65 28.15
CA LYS A 147 -0.94 -4.96 28.68
C LYS A 147 -2.26 -4.80 29.43
N LEU A 148 -3.36 -4.78 28.67
CA LEU A 148 -4.71 -4.66 29.16
C LEU A 148 -5.15 -6.07 29.53
N LEU A 149 -4.84 -6.47 30.76
CA LEU A 149 -5.35 -7.70 31.34
C LEU A 149 -6.85 -7.49 31.61
N ALA A 150 -7.70 -8.18 30.85
CA ALA A 150 -9.14 -8.23 31.12
C ALA A 150 -9.50 -9.57 31.75
N ASN A 151 -10.25 -9.50 32.85
CA ASN A 151 -10.34 -10.52 33.90
C ASN A 151 -11.45 -11.56 33.69
N MET A 152 -11.15 -12.81 34.08
CA MET A 152 -12.04 -13.91 34.53
C MET A 152 -13.21 -14.38 33.63
N HIS A 153 -13.33 -15.70 33.53
CA HIS A 153 -14.39 -16.43 32.86
C HIS A 153 -15.79 -15.94 33.28
N GLY A 154 -16.60 -15.58 32.28
CA GLY A 154 -17.97 -15.07 32.41
C GLY A 154 -18.10 -13.55 32.45
N ASN A 155 -17.00 -12.79 32.59
CA ASN A 155 -17.05 -11.33 32.57
C ASN A 155 -17.07 -10.78 31.14
N GLU A 156 -17.37 -9.48 31.02
CA GLU A 156 -17.19 -8.73 29.79
C GLU A 156 -15.73 -8.28 29.63
N VAL A 157 -15.20 -8.39 28.42
CA VAL A 157 -13.86 -7.89 28.06
C VAL A 157 -14.02 -6.72 27.10
N VAL A 158 -13.44 -5.58 27.43
CA VAL A 158 -13.51 -4.37 26.61
C VAL A 158 -12.18 -4.18 25.88
N LEU A 159 -12.24 -4.24 24.55
CA LEU A 159 -11.14 -3.95 23.64
C LEU A 159 -11.39 -2.59 22.99
N ASN A 160 -10.36 -1.77 22.85
CA ASN A 160 -10.48 -0.50 22.15
C ASN A 160 -9.28 -0.17 21.28
N CYS A 161 -9.52 0.62 20.24
CA CYS A 161 -8.50 1.13 19.36
C CYS A 161 -8.80 2.56 18.94
N THR A 162 -7.75 3.37 18.84
CA THR A 162 -7.84 4.78 18.46
C THR A 162 -7.01 5.01 17.21
N PHE A 163 -7.65 5.47 16.13
CA PHE A 163 -7.04 5.73 14.84
C PHE A 163 -7.01 7.23 14.56
N SER A 164 -5.94 7.71 13.93
CA SER A 164 -5.88 9.08 13.40
C SER A 164 -6.62 9.16 12.06
N LEU A 165 -7.38 10.24 11.85
CA LEU A 165 -8.10 10.53 10.61
C LEU A 165 -7.27 11.38 9.62
N ASP A 166 -6.19 11.99 10.09
CA ASP A 166 -5.39 12.98 9.32
C ASP A 166 -4.53 12.37 8.20
N GLY A 167 -4.49 11.04 8.07
CA GLY A 167 -3.60 10.30 7.16
C GLY A 167 -4.18 9.91 5.81
N GLY A 168 -5.23 10.57 5.32
CA GLY A 168 -5.78 10.31 3.97
C GLY A 168 -6.49 8.96 3.80
N GLY A 169 -6.73 8.20 4.89
CA GLY A 169 -7.53 6.99 4.90
C GLY A 169 -9.03 7.32 4.87
N GLY A 170 -9.52 7.70 3.68
CA GLY A 170 -10.95 7.83 3.39
C GLY A 170 -11.67 6.49 3.59
N ASP A 171 -12.93 6.54 4.03
CA ASP A 171 -13.97 5.47 4.17
C ASP A 171 -13.56 4.01 4.52
N GLU A 172 -12.34 3.75 4.96
CA GLU A 172 -11.89 2.42 5.33
C GLU A 172 -12.52 2.01 6.67
N GLU A 173 -13.26 0.90 6.62
CA GLU A 173 -13.93 0.28 7.76
C GLU A 173 -12.91 -0.39 8.70
N VAL A 174 -13.21 -0.35 10.00
CA VAL A 174 -12.42 -1.04 11.02
C VAL A 174 -12.86 -2.50 11.06
N HIS A 175 -11.92 -3.43 10.95
CA HIS A 175 -12.18 -4.84 11.22
C HIS A 175 -11.32 -5.35 12.37
N TRP A 176 -11.82 -6.39 13.05
CA TRP A 176 -11.15 -7.03 14.18
C TRP A 176 -10.68 -8.42 13.81
N GLN A 177 -9.54 -8.81 14.37
CA GLN A 177 -8.91 -10.10 14.19
C GLN A 177 -8.58 -10.70 15.56
N LYS A 178 -8.73 -12.02 15.70
CA LYS A 178 -8.24 -12.83 16.82
C LYS A 178 -7.28 -13.86 16.26
N ASP A 179 -6.04 -13.88 16.74
CA ASP A 179 -4.99 -14.82 16.28
C ASP A 179 -4.90 -14.86 14.74
N ASP A 180 -4.82 -13.66 14.13
CA ASP A 180 -4.81 -13.39 12.69
C ASP A 180 -6.07 -13.82 11.89
N LYS A 181 -7.17 -14.18 12.56
CA LYS A 181 -8.45 -14.51 11.92
C LYS A 181 -9.49 -13.43 12.15
N ILE A 182 -10.19 -13.02 11.10
CA ILE A 182 -11.25 -12.00 11.19
C ILE A 182 -12.37 -12.48 12.13
N ILE A 183 -12.77 -11.61 13.05
CA ILE A 183 -13.88 -11.83 13.98
C ILE A 183 -15.17 -11.34 13.33
N ASP A 184 -16.22 -12.14 13.40
CA ASP A 184 -17.56 -11.73 12.96
C ASP A 184 -18.26 -10.89 14.05
N LEU A 185 -18.22 -9.56 13.89
CA LEU A 185 -18.90 -8.63 14.78
C LEU A 185 -20.44 -8.62 14.60
N ASN A 186 -20.99 -9.35 13.62
CA ASN A 186 -22.44 -9.51 13.49
C ASN A 186 -23.02 -10.48 14.52
N ASN A 187 -22.18 -11.28 15.19
CA ASN A 187 -22.59 -12.09 16.32
C ASN A 187 -22.86 -11.19 17.55
N THR A 188 -24.02 -10.53 17.56
CA THR A 188 -24.42 -9.58 18.61
C THR A 188 -24.66 -10.20 19.99
N GLN A 189 -24.79 -11.54 20.05
CA GLN A 189 -24.82 -12.27 21.31
C GLN A 189 -23.43 -12.31 21.96
N LYS A 190 -22.38 -12.40 21.14
CA LYS A 190 -20.99 -12.47 21.60
C LYS A 190 -20.30 -11.11 21.66
N TYR A 191 -20.54 -10.24 20.70
CA TYR A 191 -19.84 -8.97 20.55
C TYR A 191 -20.81 -7.79 20.51
N VAL A 192 -20.46 -6.71 21.21
CA VAL A 192 -21.13 -5.41 21.08
C VAL A 192 -20.06 -4.38 20.77
N TRP A 193 -20.26 -3.55 19.76
CA TRP A 193 -19.26 -2.58 19.36
C TRP A 193 -19.83 -1.16 19.25
N LYS A 194 -18.96 -0.18 19.40
CA LYS A 194 -19.29 1.24 19.24
C LYS A 194 -18.15 2.00 18.59
N VAL A 195 -18.49 3.00 17.78
CA VAL A 195 -17.55 3.90 17.13
C VAL A 195 -17.79 5.32 17.62
N LYS A 196 -16.72 5.99 18.04
CA LYS A 196 -16.71 7.42 18.40
C LYS A 196 -15.78 8.17 17.46
N ARG A 197 -16.23 9.31 16.94
CA ARG A 197 -15.44 10.22 16.10
C ARG A 197 -15.39 11.59 16.77
N GLU A 198 -14.21 12.08 17.08
CA GLU A 198 -14.01 13.36 17.75
C GLU A 198 -12.66 13.94 17.34
N ALA A 199 -12.55 15.25 17.09
CA ALA A 199 -11.27 15.95 16.92
C ALA A 199 -10.18 15.24 16.07
N GLY A 200 -10.54 14.70 14.89
CA GLY A 200 -9.58 14.03 14.00
C GLY A 200 -9.17 12.62 14.42
N ILE A 201 -9.83 12.02 15.41
CA ILE A 201 -9.62 10.63 15.83
C ILE A 201 -10.89 9.78 15.70
N LEU A 202 -10.69 8.48 15.45
CA LEU A 202 -11.73 7.46 15.45
C LEU A 202 -11.41 6.39 16.49
N VAL A 203 -12.29 6.25 17.47
CA VAL A 203 -12.20 5.22 18.51
C VAL A 203 -13.19 4.11 18.22
N HIS A 204 -12.71 2.88 18.02
CA HIS A 204 -13.54 1.69 17.86
C HIS A 204 -13.40 0.83 19.11
N GLU A 205 -14.50 0.56 19.80
CA GLU A 205 -14.54 -0.27 21.01
C GLU A 205 -15.39 -1.51 20.75
N VAL A 206 -14.89 -2.68 21.16
CA VAL A 206 -15.57 -3.98 21.09
C VAL A 206 -15.64 -4.56 22.50
N VAL A 207 -16.84 -4.98 22.90
CA VAL A 207 -17.12 -5.68 24.15
C VAL A 207 -17.39 -7.14 23.82
N ILE A 208 -16.56 -8.03 24.37
CA ILE A 208 -16.78 -9.48 24.32
C ILE A 208 -17.64 -9.86 25.53
N ARG A 209 -18.81 -10.44 25.28
CA ARG A 209 -19.73 -10.92 26.31
C ARG A 209 -19.40 -12.34 26.71
N GLY A 210 -19.53 -12.63 28.02
CA GLY A 210 -19.35 -13.97 28.58
C GLY A 210 -18.01 -14.59 28.18
N ALA A 211 -16.90 -13.96 28.58
CA ALA A 211 -15.56 -14.42 28.22
C ALA A 211 -15.36 -15.88 28.64
N SER A 212 -14.86 -16.69 27.71
CA SER A 212 -14.55 -18.11 27.87
C SER A 212 -13.07 -18.35 27.56
N ASP A 213 -12.58 -19.55 27.85
CA ASP A 213 -11.25 -20.00 27.45
C ASP A 213 -11.00 -19.90 25.93
N ALA A 214 -12.06 -19.96 25.11
CA ALA A 214 -11.95 -19.76 23.66
C ALA A 214 -11.64 -18.30 23.25
N ASP A 215 -11.88 -17.33 24.14
CA ASP A 215 -11.60 -15.91 23.92
C ASP A 215 -10.17 -15.51 24.33
N ASP A 216 -9.38 -16.45 24.83
CA ASP A 216 -7.96 -16.22 25.09
C ASP A 216 -7.19 -16.08 23.77
N GLY A 217 -6.35 -15.05 23.64
CA GLY A 217 -5.58 -14.84 22.41
C GLY A 217 -5.18 -13.38 22.15
N GLU A 218 -4.56 -13.17 21.00
CA GLU A 218 -4.17 -11.84 20.53
C GLU A 218 -5.26 -11.25 19.64
N TYR A 219 -5.77 -10.09 20.04
CA TYR A 219 -6.77 -9.33 19.31
C TYR A 219 -6.11 -8.16 18.60
N ALA A 220 -6.46 -7.94 17.34
CA ALA A 220 -6.00 -6.80 16.57
C ALA A 220 -7.18 -6.06 15.93
N CYS A 221 -7.14 -4.74 15.98
CA CYS A 221 -8.01 -3.89 15.18
C CYS A 221 -7.19 -3.32 14.03
N VAL A 222 -7.80 -3.24 12.85
CA VAL A 222 -7.11 -2.79 11.64
C VAL A 222 -8.02 -1.81 10.90
N ARG A 223 -7.45 -0.66 10.53
CA ARG A 223 -8.08 0.36 9.68
C ARG A 223 -7.05 0.89 8.70
N GLY A 224 -7.17 0.49 7.43
CA GLY A 224 -6.19 0.85 6.41
C GLY A 224 -4.77 0.44 6.80
N ARG A 225 -3.89 1.43 6.90
CA ARG A 225 -2.48 1.29 7.32
C ARG A 225 -2.26 1.32 8.83
N GLN A 226 -3.31 1.38 9.66
CA GLN A 226 -3.17 1.46 11.12
C GLN A 226 -3.59 0.13 11.76
N LYS A 227 -2.73 -0.46 12.63
CA LYS A 227 -3.05 -1.64 13.44
C LYS A 227 -2.65 -1.41 14.89
N ALA A 228 -3.53 -1.83 15.80
CA ALA A 228 -3.24 -1.91 17.22
C ALA A 228 -3.62 -3.29 17.76
N THR A 229 -2.80 -3.84 18.65
CA THR A 229 -2.97 -5.20 19.21
C THR A 229 -3.15 -5.16 20.72
N GLN A 230 -3.93 -6.11 21.23
CA GLN A 230 -4.28 -6.31 22.64
C GLN A 230 -4.31 -7.81 22.93
N ILE A 231 -3.74 -8.23 24.06
CA ILE A 231 -3.74 -9.65 24.46
C ILE A 231 -4.81 -9.85 25.53
N VAL A 232 -5.72 -10.79 25.30
CA VAL A 232 -6.76 -11.19 26.25
C VAL A 232 -6.36 -12.50 26.91
N HIS A 233 -6.44 -12.56 28.23
CA HIS A 233 -6.22 -13.79 29.00
C HIS A 233 -7.42 -14.09 29.90
N VAL A 234 -8.06 -15.25 29.73
CA VAL A 234 -9.28 -15.60 30.47
C VAL A 234 -9.00 -16.60 31.58
N ASN A 235 -8.99 -16.12 32.83
CA ASN A 235 -8.82 -16.97 34.01
C ASN A 235 -10.09 -17.79 34.30
N LEU A 236 -9.96 -19.10 34.51
CA LEU A 236 -11.06 -19.95 34.97
C LEU A 236 -11.51 -19.54 36.38
N LYS A 237 -12.83 -19.54 36.65
CA LYS A 237 -13.34 -19.36 38.01
C LYS A 237 -12.82 -20.50 38.89
N ALA A 238 -12.22 -20.15 40.03
CA ALA A 238 -11.64 -21.10 40.99
C ALA A 238 -12.63 -22.19 41.44
N GLU A 239 -13.94 -21.93 41.41
CA GLU A 239 -15.00 -22.88 41.78
C GLU A 239 -15.05 -24.14 40.88
N ALA A 240 -14.63 -24.04 39.60
CA ALA A 240 -14.64 -25.18 38.68
C ALA A 240 -13.46 -26.15 38.88
N GLN A 241 -12.34 -25.68 39.44
CA GLN A 241 -11.18 -26.51 39.75
C GLN A 241 -11.40 -27.36 41.00
N THR A 242 -12.12 -26.85 42.00
CA THR A 242 -12.45 -27.60 43.22
C THR A 242 -13.40 -28.75 42.92
N SER A 243 -14.44 -28.54 42.10
CA SER A 243 -15.41 -29.58 41.77
C SER A 243 -14.82 -30.71 40.91
N ARG A 244 -14.05 -30.36 39.86
CA ARG A 244 -13.37 -31.37 39.00
C ARG A 244 -12.28 -32.14 39.73
N SER A 245 -11.58 -31.52 40.70
CA SER A 245 -10.58 -32.22 41.51
C SER A 245 -11.21 -33.13 42.56
N PHE A 246 -12.37 -32.74 43.12
CA PHE A 246 -13.13 -33.56 44.06
C PHE A 246 -13.77 -34.77 43.38
N GLU A 247 -14.39 -34.61 42.21
CA GLU A 247 -14.93 -35.73 41.42
C GLU A 247 -13.84 -36.72 40.99
N ARG A 248 -12.67 -36.24 40.54
CA ARG A 248 -11.53 -37.10 40.19
C ARG A 248 -11.01 -37.89 41.40
N ARG A 249 -10.99 -37.29 42.59
CA ARG A 249 -10.61 -37.98 43.83
C ARG A 249 -11.63 -39.05 44.22
N LEU A 250 -12.92 -38.78 44.05
CA LEU A 250 -13.98 -39.77 44.28
C LEU A 250 -13.88 -40.94 43.29
N THR A 251 -13.67 -40.70 42.00
CA THR A 251 -13.53 -41.78 41.00
C THR A 251 -12.28 -42.62 41.23
N GLN A 252 -11.15 -42.01 41.62
CA GLN A 252 -9.95 -42.75 42.03
C GLN A 252 -10.21 -43.57 43.30
N ALA A 253 -10.78 -42.98 44.34
CA ALA A 253 -11.07 -43.69 45.59
C ALA A 253 -12.03 -44.88 45.38
N ILE A 254 -13.07 -44.72 44.55
CA ILE A 254 -14.03 -45.78 44.22
C ILE A 254 -13.35 -46.90 43.41
N SER A 255 -12.41 -46.56 42.52
CA SER A 255 -11.63 -47.55 41.76
C SER A 255 -10.71 -48.38 42.67
N PHE A 256 -10.08 -47.78 43.69
CA PHE A 256 -9.24 -48.51 44.64
C PHE A 256 -10.03 -49.47 45.53
N VAL A 257 -11.24 -49.10 45.95
CA VAL A 257 -12.10 -49.97 46.77
C VAL A 257 -12.61 -51.17 45.96
N SER A 258 -12.91 -50.99 44.67
CA SER A 258 -13.42 -52.08 43.81
C SER A 258 -12.34 -53.07 43.37
N LEU A 259 -11.07 -52.65 43.26
CA LEU A 259 -9.93 -53.54 42.99
C LEU A 259 -9.49 -54.36 44.23
N GLY A 260 -9.75 -53.89 45.45
CA GLY A 260 -9.40 -54.59 46.68
C GLY A 260 -10.29 -55.78 47.04
N PHE A 261 -11.50 -55.88 46.45
CA PHE A 261 -12.45 -56.97 46.71
C PHE A 261 -12.32 -58.18 45.76
N LEU A 262 -11.40 -58.14 44.79
CA LEU A 262 -11.16 -59.23 43.83
C LEU A 262 -9.96 -60.13 44.18
N PHE A 263 -9.28 -59.87 45.31
CA PHE A 263 -8.12 -60.64 45.78
C PHE A 263 -8.27 -61.15 47.22
N VAL A 264 -9.40 -61.82 47.53
CA VAL A 264 -9.51 -62.71 48.69
C VAL A 264 -9.91 -64.10 48.22
#